data_AF-A0A8T6ZZA6-F1
#
_entry.id   AF-A0A8T6ZZA6-F1
#
_cell.length_a   1.000
_cell.length_b   1.000
_cell.length_c   1.000
_cell.angle_alpha   90.00
_cell.angle_beta   90.00
_cell.angle_gamma   90.00
#
_symmetry.space_group_name_H-M   'P 1'
#
loop_
_entity.id
_entity.type
_entity.pdbx_description
1 polymer ?
#
loop_
_entity_poly.entity_id
_entity_poly.type
_entity_poly.pdbx_seq_one_letter_code
_entity_poly.pdbx_strand_id
1 'polypeptide(L)'
;VTGAPILVDGEYQICLDAACSETVLTVDGEVPEGVDAQEVEFGRANIVRSPDKVTQNALDEVISKLDASSTVTLDPSGRLVIDGATVDSPLENLALYIALLEGDPKLTDEIVSKLPDSTLDLAASLLAGGADKTGTISVDFVVYLNVIMGITENDTYFNYTTFDYNRSDYDVTYDYFYQSGEEVLSATLNLKDFLDATQPTLSGAEGVTLFSIAADDALQVIDLVHTQIHEAQLPGTI
;
A
#
# COMPACT_ATOMS: atom_id res chain seq x y z
N VAL A 1 13.06 -9.03 -5.10
CA VAL A 1 12.72 -10.11 -4.13
C VAL A 1 11.29 -10.58 -4.42
N THR A 2 11.05 -11.88 -4.60
CA THR A 2 9.77 -12.40 -5.16
C THR A 2 8.60 -12.48 -4.17
N GLY A 3 8.81 -12.06 -2.91
CA GLY A 3 7.93 -12.38 -1.78
C GLY A 3 8.34 -13.65 -1.02
N ALA A 4 9.26 -14.45 -1.58
CA ALA A 4 9.81 -15.62 -0.89
C ALA A 4 10.79 -15.20 0.22
N PRO A 5 10.82 -15.92 1.36
CA PRO A 5 11.85 -15.69 2.38
C PRO A 5 13.23 -15.99 1.80
N ILE A 6 14.23 -15.23 2.25
CA ILE A 6 15.61 -15.40 1.78
C ILE A 6 16.23 -16.58 2.53
N LEU A 7 16.73 -17.57 1.78
CA LEU A 7 17.40 -18.75 2.31
C LEU A 7 18.92 -18.63 2.12
N VAL A 8 19.67 -18.78 3.21
CA VAL A 8 21.14 -18.85 3.21
C VAL A 8 21.55 -20.14 3.89
N ASP A 9 22.25 -21.01 3.15
CA ASP A 9 22.69 -22.33 3.63
C ASP A 9 21.55 -23.22 4.19
N GLY A 10 20.31 -23.00 3.75
CA GLY A 10 19.13 -23.76 4.18
C GLY A 10 18.40 -23.17 5.39
N GLU A 11 18.91 -22.08 5.97
CA GLU A 11 18.28 -21.32 7.05
C GLU A 11 17.64 -20.04 6.52
N TYR A 12 16.58 -19.57 7.18
CA TYR A 12 15.91 -18.33 6.84
C TYR A 12 16.70 -17.13 7.35
N GLN A 13 16.86 -16.12 6.50
CA GLN A 13 17.42 -14.84 6.88
C GLN A 13 16.33 -13.93 7.46
N ILE A 14 16.56 -13.42 8.66
CA ILE A 14 15.71 -12.50 9.40
C ILE A 14 16.35 -11.11 9.37
N CYS A 15 15.54 -10.08 9.07
CA CYS A 15 15.94 -8.69 9.18
C CYS A 15 15.89 -8.22 10.64
N LEU A 16 16.94 -7.54 11.09
CA LEU A 16 17.06 -7.00 12.45
C LEU A 16 16.74 -5.51 12.54
N ASP A 17 16.42 -4.87 11.41
CA ASP A 17 15.95 -3.50 11.32
C ASP A 17 14.98 -3.36 10.13
N ALA A 18 14.20 -2.28 10.12
CA ALA A 18 13.21 -2.03 9.07
C ALA A 18 13.81 -1.82 7.66
N ALA A 19 15.09 -1.44 7.58
CA ALA A 19 15.82 -1.32 6.32
C ALA A 19 16.45 -2.67 5.88
N CYS A 20 16.29 -3.72 6.69
CA CYS A 20 16.99 -5.00 6.58
C CYS A 20 18.51 -4.85 6.37
N SER A 21 19.12 -3.81 6.98
CA SER A 21 20.55 -3.54 6.84
C SER A 21 21.40 -4.48 7.70
N GLU A 22 20.83 -4.90 8.82
CA GLU A 22 21.34 -5.96 9.69
C GLU A 22 20.47 -7.22 9.55
N THR A 23 21.11 -8.38 9.51
CA THR A 23 20.41 -9.67 9.38
C THR A 23 21.02 -10.74 10.26
N VAL A 24 20.21 -11.75 10.58
CA VAL A 24 20.62 -12.97 11.27
C VAL A 24 19.99 -14.17 10.58
N LEU A 25 20.63 -15.33 10.64
CA LEU A 25 20.02 -16.58 10.17
C LEU A 25 19.26 -17.25 11.30
N THR A 26 18.17 -17.94 10.98
CA THR A 26 17.55 -18.90 11.88
C THR A 26 18.55 -19.99 12.26
N VAL A 27 18.26 -20.65 13.39
CA VAL A 27 18.96 -21.87 13.81
C VAL A 27 17.90 -22.97 13.89
N ASP A 28 18.01 -23.99 13.04
CA ASP A 28 17.01 -25.06 12.93
C ASP A 28 15.59 -24.53 12.66
N GLY A 29 15.49 -23.44 11.90
CA GLY A 29 14.21 -22.76 11.61
C GLY A 29 13.63 -21.93 12.76
N GLU A 30 14.34 -21.80 13.89
CA GLU A 30 13.93 -20.95 15.02
C GLU A 30 14.67 -19.60 15.02
N VAL A 31 14.00 -18.58 15.55
CA VAL A 31 14.61 -17.26 15.81
C VAL A 31 15.72 -17.44 16.86
N PRO A 32 16.96 -17.00 16.61
CA PRO A 32 18.07 -17.20 17.53
C PRO A 32 17.86 -16.54 18.90
N GLU A 33 18.45 -17.12 19.95
CA GLU A 33 18.40 -16.55 21.30
C GLU A 33 18.99 -15.13 21.32
N GLY A 34 18.27 -14.18 21.93
CA GLY A 34 18.67 -12.78 22.01
C GLY A 34 18.26 -11.92 20.82
N VAL A 35 17.52 -12.47 19.86
CA VAL A 35 16.88 -11.72 18.78
C VAL A 35 15.43 -11.44 19.17
N ASP A 36 15.08 -10.17 19.26
CA ASP A 36 13.71 -9.75 19.54
C ASP A 36 12.89 -9.70 18.25
N ALA A 37 11.62 -10.13 18.34
CA ALA A 37 10.69 -9.98 17.23
C ALA A 37 10.40 -8.50 16.98
N GLN A 38 10.33 -8.11 15.72
CA GLN A 38 9.91 -6.77 15.33
C GLN A 38 8.39 -6.72 15.21
N GLU A 39 7.79 -5.72 15.86
CA GLU A 39 6.35 -5.50 15.74
C GLU A 39 6.04 -4.89 14.38
N VAL A 40 5.03 -5.46 13.71
CA VAL A 40 4.42 -4.88 12.52
C VAL A 40 3.16 -4.16 12.95
N GLU A 41 3.16 -2.83 12.81
CA GLU A 41 2.00 -2.00 13.15
C GLU A 41 0.99 -2.02 12.00
N PHE A 42 -0.20 -2.55 12.26
CA PHE A 42 -1.28 -2.63 11.28
C PHE A 42 -2.27 -1.48 11.38
N GLY A 43 -2.33 -0.79 12.53
CA GLY A 43 -3.24 0.33 12.72
C GLY A 43 -4.69 -0.05 12.36
N ARG A 44 -5.32 0.74 11.48
CA ARG A 44 -6.64 0.48 10.87
C ARG A 44 -6.74 -0.83 10.10
N ALA A 45 -5.65 -1.29 9.48
CA ALA A 45 -5.65 -2.56 8.74
C ALA A 45 -5.85 -3.77 9.66
N ASN A 46 -5.71 -3.64 10.99
CA ASN A 46 -6.10 -4.70 11.93
C ASN A 46 -7.56 -5.15 11.78
N ILE A 47 -8.41 -4.36 11.12
CA ILE A 47 -9.78 -4.73 10.78
C ILE A 47 -9.86 -6.04 9.97
N VAL A 48 -8.80 -6.44 9.27
CA VAL A 48 -8.68 -7.75 8.62
C VAL A 48 -8.90 -8.95 9.54
N ARG A 49 -8.68 -8.78 10.85
CA ARG A 49 -8.91 -9.82 11.86
C ARG A 49 -10.37 -9.89 12.35
N SER A 50 -11.23 -9.06 11.76
CA SER A 50 -12.66 -9.08 12.05
C SER A 50 -13.31 -10.32 11.43
N PRO A 51 -14.52 -10.71 11.90
CA PRO A 51 -15.27 -11.79 11.24
C PRO A 51 -15.48 -11.50 9.75
N ASP A 52 -15.32 -12.50 8.88
CA ASP A 52 -15.32 -12.36 7.41
C ASP A 52 -16.48 -11.54 6.85
N LYS A 53 -17.66 -11.63 7.47
CA LYS A 53 -18.84 -10.84 7.10
C LYS A 53 -18.61 -9.33 7.06
N VAL A 54 -17.65 -8.81 7.84
CA VAL A 54 -17.31 -7.38 7.88
C VAL A 54 -16.69 -6.97 6.56
N THR A 55 -15.64 -7.68 6.15
CA THR A 55 -14.95 -7.46 4.87
C THR A 55 -15.86 -7.79 3.68
N GLN A 56 -16.66 -8.86 3.77
CA GLN A 56 -17.60 -9.23 2.71
C GLN A 56 -18.69 -8.17 2.48
N ASN A 57 -19.24 -7.57 3.56
CA ASN A 57 -20.22 -6.50 3.41
C ASN A 57 -19.61 -5.27 2.74
N ALA A 58 -18.38 -4.91 3.09
CA ALA A 58 -17.68 -3.80 2.45
C ALA A 58 -17.35 -4.09 0.98
N LEU A 59 -17.00 -5.34 0.66
CA LEU A 59 -16.85 -5.80 -0.72
C LEU A 59 -18.18 -5.65 -1.48
N ASP A 60 -19.29 -6.08 -0.90
CA ASP A 60 -20.62 -5.94 -1.50
C ASP A 60 -20.99 -4.48 -1.77
N GLU A 61 -20.63 -3.57 -0.87
CA GLU A 61 -20.87 -2.13 -1.03
C GLU A 61 -20.07 -1.55 -2.21
N VAL A 62 -18.77 -1.84 -2.31
CA VAL A 62 -17.94 -1.31 -3.41
C VAL A 62 -18.28 -1.97 -4.76
N ILE A 63 -18.57 -3.28 -4.77
CA ILE A 63 -19.02 -3.99 -5.97
C ILE A 63 -20.35 -3.42 -6.48
N SER A 64 -21.30 -3.15 -5.58
CA SER A 64 -22.58 -2.52 -5.96
C SER A 64 -22.39 -1.13 -6.58
N LYS A 65 -21.43 -0.34 -6.09
CA LYS A 65 -21.07 0.97 -6.67
C LYS A 65 -20.47 0.80 -8.06
N LEU A 66 -19.53 -0.14 -8.23
CA LEU A 66 -18.88 -0.42 -9.53
C LEU A 66 -19.88 -0.95 -10.56
N ASP A 67 -20.80 -1.82 -10.17
CA ASP A 67 -21.84 -2.35 -11.05
C ASP A 67 -22.75 -1.24 -11.58
N ALA A 68 -23.19 -0.33 -10.70
CA ALA A 68 -24.06 0.79 -11.07
C ALA A 68 -23.31 1.97 -11.73
N SER A 69 -21.98 1.96 -11.73
CA SER A 69 -21.17 3.09 -12.15
C SER A 69 -21.28 3.40 -13.64
N SER A 70 -21.20 4.68 -13.98
CA SER A 70 -21.01 5.14 -15.36
C SER A 70 -19.55 5.46 -15.66
N THR A 71 -18.81 5.89 -14.64
CA THR A 71 -17.43 6.33 -14.73
C THR A 71 -16.64 5.84 -13.52
N VAL A 72 -15.45 5.31 -13.78
CA VAL A 72 -14.49 4.91 -12.76
C VAL A 72 -13.14 5.51 -13.16
N THR A 73 -12.58 6.32 -12.28
CA THR A 73 -11.27 6.97 -12.45
C THR A 73 -10.46 6.82 -11.18
N LEU A 74 -9.27 7.43 -11.13
CA LEU A 74 -8.43 7.49 -9.94
C LEU A 74 -8.29 8.93 -9.43
N ASP A 75 -8.11 9.08 -8.12
CA ASP A 75 -7.61 10.32 -7.53
C ASP A 75 -6.07 10.39 -7.63
N PRO A 76 -5.42 11.51 -7.27
CA PRO A 76 -3.96 11.64 -7.35
C PRO A 76 -3.16 10.62 -6.53
N SER A 77 -3.79 9.92 -5.58
CA SER A 77 -3.17 8.84 -4.80
C SER A 77 -3.44 7.44 -5.36
N GLY A 78 -4.16 7.34 -6.48
CA GLY A 78 -4.55 6.06 -7.08
C GLY A 78 -5.80 5.43 -6.47
N ARG A 79 -6.54 6.13 -5.60
CA ARG A 79 -7.80 5.59 -5.05
C ARG A 79 -8.92 5.70 -6.07
N LEU A 80 -9.79 4.69 -6.09
CA LEU A 80 -10.95 4.69 -6.98
C LEU A 80 -11.85 5.90 -6.73
N VAL A 81 -12.28 6.53 -7.81
CA VAL A 81 -13.30 7.56 -7.86
C VAL A 81 -14.42 7.03 -8.75
N ILE A 82 -15.56 6.72 -8.13
CA ILE A 82 -16.73 6.13 -8.80
C ILE A 82 -17.78 7.23 -8.95
N ASP A 83 -18.13 7.56 -10.18
CA ASP A 83 -19.08 8.63 -10.52
C ASP A 83 -18.80 9.96 -9.78
N GLY A 84 -17.51 10.30 -9.68
CA GLY A 84 -17.03 11.52 -9.04
C GLY A 84 -16.90 11.45 -7.51
N ALA A 85 -17.20 10.31 -6.87
CA ALA A 85 -17.01 10.09 -5.44
C ALA A 85 -15.83 9.15 -5.18
N THR A 86 -14.81 9.64 -4.45
CA THR A 86 -13.69 8.81 -4.00
C THR A 86 -14.16 7.73 -3.03
N VAL A 87 -13.68 6.50 -3.22
CA VAL A 87 -13.80 5.41 -2.25
C VAL A 87 -12.87 5.72 -1.07
N ASP A 88 -13.37 6.49 -0.10
CA ASP A 88 -12.60 6.91 1.10
C ASP A 88 -12.83 6.00 2.31
N SER A 89 -13.54 4.88 2.14
CA SER A 89 -13.72 3.88 3.20
C SER A 89 -12.48 2.96 3.26
N PRO A 90 -11.73 2.93 4.38
CA PRO A 90 -10.58 2.04 4.50
C PRO A 90 -10.98 0.57 4.32
N LEU A 91 -12.17 0.20 4.79
CA LEU A 91 -12.66 -1.16 4.70
C LEU A 91 -13.06 -1.56 3.28
N GLU A 92 -13.64 -0.65 2.49
CA GLU A 92 -13.96 -0.93 1.08
C GLU A 92 -12.68 -1.07 0.25
N ASN A 93 -11.68 -0.21 0.49
CA ASN A 93 -10.38 -0.30 -0.18
C ASN A 93 -9.70 -1.63 0.14
N LEU A 94 -9.63 -1.99 1.42
CA LEU A 94 -9.02 -3.23 1.87
C LEU A 94 -9.77 -4.47 1.35
N ALA A 95 -11.11 -4.46 1.38
CA ALA A 95 -11.92 -5.56 0.86
C ALA A 95 -11.72 -5.79 -0.63
N LEU A 96 -11.60 -4.71 -1.42
CA LEU A 96 -11.32 -4.80 -2.85
C LEU A 96 -9.89 -5.24 -3.13
N TYR A 97 -8.91 -4.80 -2.33
CA TYR A 97 -7.52 -5.29 -2.38
C TYR A 97 -7.48 -6.82 -2.24
N ILE A 98 -8.14 -7.35 -1.20
CA ILE A 98 -8.22 -8.79 -0.95
C ILE A 98 -8.85 -9.51 -2.13
N ALA A 99 -10.03 -9.03 -2.57
CA ALA A 99 -10.76 -9.63 -3.67
C ALA A 99 -9.93 -9.71 -4.96
N LEU A 100 -9.16 -8.67 -5.27
CA LEU A 100 -8.30 -8.62 -6.46
C LEU A 100 -7.17 -9.65 -6.39
N LEU A 101 -6.52 -9.81 -5.23
CA LEU A 101 -5.41 -10.75 -5.08
C LEU A 101 -5.86 -12.20 -4.97
N GLU A 102 -7.04 -12.46 -4.39
CA GLU A 102 -7.63 -13.81 -4.32
C GLU A 102 -8.28 -14.26 -5.63
N GLY A 103 -8.60 -13.31 -6.52
CA GLY A 103 -9.42 -13.59 -7.70
C GLY A 103 -10.87 -13.91 -7.33
N ASP A 104 -11.45 -13.12 -6.41
CA ASP A 104 -12.82 -13.32 -5.91
C ASP A 104 -13.82 -13.33 -7.09
N PRO A 105 -14.74 -14.33 -7.16
CA PRO A 105 -15.70 -14.46 -8.25
C PRO A 105 -16.70 -13.30 -8.38
N LYS A 106 -16.82 -12.44 -7.36
CA LYS A 106 -17.60 -11.19 -7.45
C LYS A 106 -16.95 -10.19 -8.41
N LEU A 107 -15.64 -10.26 -8.64
CA LEU A 107 -14.93 -9.48 -9.66
C LEU A 107 -15.16 -10.09 -11.04
N THR A 108 -16.37 -9.92 -11.55
CA THR A 108 -16.73 -10.36 -12.90
C THR A 108 -15.90 -9.62 -13.95
N ASP A 109 -15.77 -10.19 -15.16
CA ASP A 109 -15.10 -9.54 -16.29
C ASP A 109 -15.67 -8.13 -16.58
N GLU A 110 -16.98 -7.93 -16.35
CA GLU A 110 -17.62 -6.62 -16.52
C GLU A 110 -17.09 -5.60 -15.50
N ILE A 111 -16.96 -5.97 -14.23
CA ILE A 111 -16.40 -5.10 -13.19
C ILE A 111 -14.92 -4.83 -13.46
N VAL A 112 -14.15 -5.89 -13.74
CA VAL A 112 -12.72 -5.76 -14.01
C VAL A 112 -12.48 -4.84 -15.21
N SER A 113 -13.34 -4.89 -16.24
CA SER A 113 -13.23 -4.01 -17.41
C SER A 113 -13.48 -2.52 -17.12
N LYS A 114 -14.07 -2.19 -15.97
CA LYS A 114 -14.28 -0.80 -15.52
C LYS A 114 -13.08 -0.27 -14.72
N LEU A 115 -12.19 -1.13 -14.22
CA LEU A 115 -11.06 -0.70 -13.41
C LEU A 115 -10.00 -0.04 -14.31
N PRO A 116 -9.45 1.13 -13.90
CA PRO A 116 -8.62 1.96 -14.77
C PRO A 116 -7.19 1.43 -14.95
N ASP A 117 -6.69 0.65 -13.99
CA ASP A 117 -5.29 0.20 -13.91
C ASP A 117 -5.17 -1.33 -13.88
N SER A 118 -3.93 -1.82 -14.00
CA SER A 118 -3.66 -3.24 -13.81
C SER A 118 -4.03 -3.68 -12.39
N THR A 119 -4.34 -4.97 -12.21
CA THR A 119 -4.77 -5.54 -10.93
C THR A 119 -3.79 -5.23 -9.79
N LEU A 120 -2.48 -5.26 -10.05
CA LEU A 120 -1.47 -5.03 -9.01
C LEU A 120 -1.21 -3.55 -8.73
N ASP A 121 -1.26 -2.68 -9.75
CA ASP A 121 -1.13 -1.23 -9.54
C ASP A 121 -2.29 -0.73 -8.67
N LEU A 122 -3.51 -1.13 -9.04
CA LEU A 122 -4.70 -0.81 -8.26
C LEU A 122 -4.64 -1.45 -6.86
N ALA A 123 -4.15 -2.69 -6.73
CA ALA A 123 -4.00 -3.32 -5.42
C ALA A 123 -3.05 -2.54 -4.50
N ALA A 124 -1.96 -1.97 -5.02
CA ALA A 124 -1.06 -1.13 -4.24
C ALA A 124 -1.78 0.11 -3.69
N SER A 125 -2.54 0.82 -4.53
CA SER A 125 -3.31 2.00 -4.10
C SER A 125 -4.48 1.68 -3.17
N LEU A 126 -5.14 0.52 -3.36
CA LEU A 126 -6.19 0.05 -2.46
C LEU A 126 -5.62 -0.32 -1.08
N LEU A 127 -4.44 -0.94 -1.05
CA LEU A 127 -3.75 -1.21 0.20
C LEU A 127 -3.45 0.10 0.95
N ALA A 128 -2.95 1.11 0.25
CA ALA A 128 -2.75 2.45 0.79
C ALA A 128 -4.05 3.07 1.34
N GLY A 129 -5.16 2.96 0.59
CA GLY A 129 -6.47 3.45 1.02
C GLY A 129 -7.03 2.72 2.24
N GLY A 130 -6.64 1.47 2.47
CA GLY A 130 -7.02 0.67 3.64
C GLY A 130 -6.13 0.83 4.87
N ALA A 131 -4.89 1.30 4.67
CA ALA A 131 -3.92 1.51 5.73
C ALA A 131 -4.17 2.79 6.55
N ASP A 132 -3.41 2.95 7.63
CA ASP A 132 -3.41 4.20 8.40
C ASP A 132 -2.64 5.29 7.65
N LYS A 133 -3.29 6.45 7.45
CA LYS A 133 -2.80 7.55 6.62
C LYS A 133 -1.39 8.03 6.99
N THR A 134 -1.05 8.03 8.28
CA THR A 134 0.24 8.52 8.80
C THR A 134 1.26 7.41 9.03
N GLY A 135 1.00 6.20 8.53
CA GLY A 135 1.85 5.03 8.71
C GLY A 135 2.86 4.83 7.59
N THR A 136 3.44 3.63 7.55
CA THR A 136 4.35 3.17 6.49
C THR A 136 3.95 1.76 6.09
N ILE A 137 3.91 1.47 4.79
CA ILE A 137 3.67 0.13 4.25
C ILE A 137 5.01 -0.54 3.96
N SER A 138 5.43 -1.45 4.84
CA SER A 138 6.65 -2.24 4.67
C SER A 138 6.40 -3.56 3.92
N VAL A 139 7.48 -4.28 3.58
CA VAL A 139 7.39 -5.65 3.06
C VAL A 139 6.69 -6.56 4.06
N ASP A 140 7.07 -6.48 5.34
CA ASP A 140 6.45 -7.29 6.39
C ASP A 140 4.97 -6.99 6.53
N PHE A 141 4.57 -5.71 6.45
CA PHE A 141 3.15 -5.33 6.45
C PHE A 141 2.37 -6.07 5.35
N VAL A 142 2.87 -6.04 4.11
CA VAL A 142 2.21 -6.70 2.97
C VAL A 142 2.17 -8.22 3.15
N VAL A 143 3.30 -8.83 3.51
CA VAL A 143 3.41 -10.30 3.64
C VAL A 143 2.51 -10.82 4.77
N TYR A 144 2.54 -10.19 5.94
CA TYR A 144 1.68 -10.60 7.05
C TYR A 144 0.20 -10.37 6.73
N LEU A 145 -0.15 -9.26 6.09
CA LEU A 145 -1.52 -8.99 5.70
C LEU A 145 -2.06 -10.08 4.76
N ASN A 146 -1.26 -10.50 3.78
CA ASN A 146 -1.63 -11.57 2.85
C ASN A 146 -1.88 -12.90 3.56
N VAL A 147 -1.06 -13.25 4.55
CA VAL A 147 -1.25 -14.46 5.37
C VAL A 147 -2.51 -14.35 6.22
N ILE A 148 -2.72 -13.22 6.92
CA ILE A 148 -3.90 -13.03 7.78
C ILE A 148 -5.19 -13.10 6.96
N MET A 149 -5.16 -12.56 5.74
CA MET A 149 -6.32 -12.52 4.86
C MET A 149 -6.61 -13.82 4.12
N GLY A 150 -5.67 -14.76 4.09
CA GLY A 150 -5.84 -16.01 3.34
C GLY A 150 -5.50 -15.90 1.85
N ILE A 151 -4.93 -14.76 1.41
CA ILE A 151 -4.39 -14.56 0.05
C ILE A 151 -3.25 -15.56 -0.21
N THR A 152 -2.51 -15.89 0.84
CA THR A 152 -1.46 -16.91 0.83
C THR A 152 -1.63 -17.84 2.02
N GLU A 153 -1.41 -19.14 1.82
CA GLU A 153 -1.32 -20.10 2.92
C GLU A 153 -0.03 -19.87 3.74
N ASN A 154 -0.02 -20.33 4.99
CA ASN A 154 1.21 -20.39 5.78
C ASN A 154 2.30 -21.15 4.99
N ASP A 155 3.52 -20.61 5.01
CA ASP A 155 4.69 -21.13 4.27
C ASP A 155 4.63 -20.97 2.74
N THR A 156 3.67 -20.20 2.22
CA THR A 156 3.63 -19.77 0.81
C THR A 156 3.78 -18.25 0.68
N TYR A 157 3.94 -17.76 -0.55
CA TYR A 157 4.06 -16.33 -0.83
C TYR A 157 3.28 -15.94 -2.09
N PHE A 158 2.82 -14.70 -2.12
CA PHE A 158 2.19 -14.12 -3.30
C PHE A 158 3.28 -13.68 -4.27
N ASN A 159 3.15 -14.07 -5.54
CA ASN A 159 4.19 -13.81 -6.53
C ASN A 159 4.04 -12.42 -7.15
N TYR A 160 4.89 -11.48 -6.71
CA TYR A 160 4.95 -10.12 -7.25
C TYR A 160 5.97 -9.95 -8.39
N THR A 161 6.60 -11.01 -8.91
CA THR A 161 7.73 -10.90 -9.88
C THR A 161 7.42 -10.14 -11.16
N THR A 162 6.15 -10.08 -11.57
CA THR A 162 5.72 -9.36 -12.78
C THR A 162 5.30 -7.93 -12.49
N PHE A 163 5.32 -7.50 -11.23
CA PHE A 163 4.99 -6.13 -10.85
C PHE A 163 6.12 -5.19 -11.27
N ASP A 164 5.76 -4.14 -12.00
CA ASP A 164 6.63 -3.06 -12.41
C ASP A 164 5.98 -1.75 -11.98
N TYR A 165 6.78 -0.83 -11.48
CA TYR A 165 6.31 0.43 -10.92
C TYR A 165 7.39 1.49 -11.04
N ASN A 166 6.96 2.69 -11.39
CA ASN A 166 7.77 3.88 -11.32
C ASN A 166 6.89 5.08 -10.94
N ARG A 167 7.53 6.17 -10.51
CA ARG A 167 6.82 7.38 -10.07
C ARG A 167 6.38 8.31 -11.20
N SER A 168 6.39 7.87 -12.47
CA SER A 168 6.03 8.76 -13.58
C SER A 168 4.58 9.22 -13.53
N ASP A 169 3.67 8.42 -12.97
CA ASP A 169 2.26 8.82 -12.78
C ASP A 169 2.09 9.94 -11.74
N TYR A 170 3.12 10.18 -10.93
CA TYR A 170 3.18 11.28 -9.96
C TYR A 170 3.91 12.52 -10.51
N ASP A 171 4.23 12.60 -11.80
CA ASP A 171 4.79 13.81 -12.40
C ASP A 171 3.71 14.89 -12.63
N VAL A 172 3.11 15.32 -11.51
CA VAL A 172 2.03 16.30 -11.44
C VAL A 172 2.29 17.25 -10.28
N THR A 173 1.82 18.49 -10.41
CA THR A 173 1.96 19.50 -9.36
C THR A 173 0.78 19.50 -8.40
N TYR A 174 1.03 19.75 -7.12
CA TYR A 174 0.02 19.84 -6.08
C TYR A 174 0.21 21.12 -5.25
N ASP A 175 -0.89 21.84 -5.03
CA ASP A 175 -0.91 23.04 -4.18
C ASP A 175 -1.30 22.65 -2.75
N TYR A 176 -0.53 23.12 -1.78
CA TYR A 176 -0.73 22.81 -0.37
C TYR A 176 -0.54 24.06 0.52
N PHE A 177 -0.99 23.98 1.76
CA PHE A 177 -0.77 25.01 2.77
C PHE A 177 0.24 24.57 3.81
N TYR A 178 1.04 25.51 4.31
CA TYR A 178 1.98 25.27 5.39
C TYR A 178 2.01 26.42 6.40
N GLN A 179 2.40 26.09 7.62
CA GLN A 179 2.61 27.03 8.70
C GLN A 179 3.99 27.67 8.58
N SER A 180 4.05 29.00 8.62
CA SER A 180 5.28 29.79 8.67
C SER A 180 5.20 30.79 9.82
N GLY A 181 5.68 30.39 11.00
CA GLY A 181 5.48 31.15 12.22
C GLY A 181 4.01 31.17 12.62
N GLU A 182 3.39 32.35 12.65
CA GLU A 182 1.95 32.53 12.95
C GLU A 182 1.08 32.61 11.69
N GLU A 183 1.68 32.59 10.49
CA GLU A 183 0.98 32.72 9.21
C GLU A 183 0.78 31.37 8.53
N VAL A 184 -0.33 31.23 7.78
CA VAL A 184 -0.57 30.12 6.86
C VAL A 184 -0.29 30.62 5.45
N LEU A 185 0.66 29.98 4.78
CA LEU A 185 1.07 30.29 3.41
C LEU A 185 0.73 29.12 2.49
N SER A 186 0.62 29.37 1.19
CA SER A 186 0.48 28.32 0.17
C SER A 186 1.80 28.11 -0.57
N ALA A 187 2.03 26.89 -1.01
CA ALA A 187 3.15 26.51 -1.88
C ALA A 187 2.70 25.44 -2.88
N THR A 188 3.51 25.22 -3.91
CA THR A 188 3.29 24.19 -4.92
C THR A 188 4.47 23.24 -4.90
N LEU A 189 4.22 21.94 -5.02
CA LEU A 189 5.28 20.93 -5.17
C LEU A 189 4.98 20.00 -6.34
N ASN A 190 5.99 19.30 -6.85
CA ASN A 190 5.82 18.17 -7.75
C ASN A 190 5.73 16.87 -6.92
N LEU A 191 4.68 16.06 -7.11
CA LEU A 191 4.46 14.86 -6.29
C LEU A 191 5.58 13.84 -6.46
N LYS A 192 6.09 13.65 -7.67
CA LYS A 192 7.22 12.77 -7.94
C LYS A 192 8.49 13.25 -7.21
N ASP A 193 8.80 14.54 -7.25
CA ASP A 193 9.97 15.09 -6.55
C ASP A 193 9.81 14.98 -5.02
N PHE A 194 8.60 15.16 -4.51
CA PHE A 194 8.27 14.94 -3.09
C PHE A 194 8.52 13.48 -2.68
N LEU A 195 8.02 12.51 -3.46
CA LEU A 195 8.24 11.08 -3.21
C LEU A 195 9.73 10.72 -3.34
N ASP A 196 10.42 11.21 -4.37
CA ASP A 196 11.86 10.98 -4.56
C ASP A 196 12.72 11.53 -3.39
N ALA A 197 12.25 12.58 -2.72
CA ALA A 197 12.93 13.17 -1.58
C ALA A 197 12.57 12.54 -0.23
N THR A 198 11.42 11.90 -0.10
CA THR A 198 10.88 11.42 1.19
C THR A 198 10.81 9.91 1.33
N GLN A 199 10.73 9.19 0.20
CA GLN A 199 10.50 7.76 0.17
C GLN A 199 11.73 6.96 -0.27
N PRO A 200 11.77 5.64 0.02
CA PRO A 200 12.86 4.77 -0.41
C PRO A 200 13.13 4.87 -1.92
N THR A 201 14.39 4.64 -2.30
CA THR A 201 14.76 4.59 -3.72
C THR A 201 14.18 3.35 -4.40
N LEU A 202 13.72 3.51 -5.65
CA LEU A 202 13.28 2.41 -6.49
C LEU A 202 14.45 1.58 -7.05
N SER A 203 15.69 2.09 -6.98
CA SER A 203 16.85 1.43 -7.59
C SER A 203 17.11 0.05 -6.98
N GLY A 204 16.92 -1.00 -7.77
CA GLY A 204 17.12 -2.39 -7.35
C GLY A 204 15.95 -2.99 -6.56
N ALA A 205 14.85 -2.25 -6.39
CA ALA A 205 13.62 -2.79 -5.86
C ALA A 205 12.90 -3.61 -6.92
N GLU A 206 12.48 -4.83 -6.55
CA GLU A 206 11.76 -5.75 -7.44
C GLU A 206 10.78 -6.60 -6.62
N GLY A 207 9.70 -7.03 -7.25
CA GLY A 207 8.71 -7.92 -6.65
C GLY A 207 8.02 -7.29 -5.44
N VAL A 208 7.99 -7.99 -4.30
CA VAL A 208 7.24 -7.50 -3.12
C VAL A 208 7.82 -6.19 -2.59
N THR A 209 9.14 -5.99 -2.68
CA THR A 209 9.78 -4.74 -2.25
C THR A 209 9.29 -3.57 -3.10
N LEU A 210 9.18 -3.76 -4.41
CA LEU A 210 8.67 -2.73 -5.31
C LEU A 210 7.18 -2.47 -5.07
N PHE A 211 6.40 -3.52 -4.82
CA PHE A 211 4.99 -3.43 -4.46
C PHE A 211 4.76 -2.65 -3.16
N SER A 212 5.54 -2.93 -2.11
CA SER A 212 5.47 -2.21 -0.85
C SER A 212 5.80 -0.73 -1.03
N ILE A 213 6.84 -0.40 -1.82
CA ILE A 213 7.17 1.01 -2.10
C ILE A 213 6.04 1.69 -2.89
N ALA A 214 5.44 1.01 -3.88
CA ALA A 214 4.33 1.58 -4.64
C ALA A 214 3.10 1.86 -3.75
N ALA A 215 2.77 0.92 -2.86
CA ALA A 215 1.68 1.09 -1.90
C ALA A 215 1.99 2.20 -0.88
N ASP A 216 3.24 2.28 -0.41
CA ASP A 216 3.66 3.33 0.52
C ASP A 216 3.67 4.71 -0.16
N ASP A 217 4.18 4.83 -1.39
CA ASP A 217 4.13 6.06 -2.19
C ASP A 217 2.68 6.57 -2.33
N ALA A 218 1.73 5.68 -2.63
CA ALA A 218 0.30 6.02 -2.64
C ALA A 218 -0.20 6.50 -1.27
N LEU A 219 0.24 5.86 -0.17
CA LEU A 219 -0.11 6.26 1.19
C LEU A 219 0.41 7.66 1.53
N GLN A 220 1.64 7.99 1.13
CA GLN A 220 2.20 9.32 1.36
C GLN A 220 1.47 10.41 0.59
N VAL A 221 1.00 10.12 -0.62
CA VAL A 221 0.14 11.05 -1.35
C VAL A 221 -1.22 11.17 -0.66
N ILE A 222 -1.80 10.09 -0.12
CA ILE A 222 -3.03 10.15 0.70
C ILE A 222 -2.83 11.06 1.92
N ASP A 223 -1.70 10.95 2.61
CA ASP A 223 -1.40 11.78 3.79
C ASP A 223 -1.24 13.25 3.40
N LEU A 224 -0.50 13.51 2.33
CA LEU A 224 -0.30 14.84 1.75
C LEU A 224 -1.64 15.50 1.42
N VAL A 225 -2.51 14.83 0.64
CA VAL A 225 -3.76 15.45 0.16
C VAL A 225 -4.82 15.61 1.25
N HIS A 226 -4.71 14.88 2.36
CA HIS A 226 -5.62 15.00 3.50
C HIS A 226 -5.10 15.92 4.60
N THR A 227 -3.81 16.27 4.57
CA THR A 227 -3.24 17.23 5.50
C THR A 227 -3.60 18.64 5.07
N GLN A 228 -4.44 19.31 5.86
CA GLN A 228 -4.93 20.65 5.52
C GLN A 228 -3.83 21.71 5.56
N ILE A 229 -2.95 21.63 6.56
CA ILE A 229 -1.85 22.57 6.78
C ILE A 229 -0.65 21.77 7.30
N HIS A 230 0.46 21.82 6.58
CA HIS A 230 1.71 21.19 6.97
C HIS A 230 2.50 22.09 7.94
N GLU A 231 3.34 21.50 8.79
CA GLU A 231 4.10 22.26 9.78
C GLU A 231 5.22 23.13 9.18
N ALA A 232 5.66 22.81 7.96
CA ALA A 232 6.70 23.51 7.23
C ALA A 232 6.55 23.28 5.72
N GLN A 233 7.37 23.96 4.92
CA GLN A 233 7.49 23.63 3.50
C GLN A 233 8.03 22.21 3.32
N LEU A 234 7.40 21.47 2.42
CA LEU A 234 7.74 20.09 2.11
C LEU A 234 8.88 20.02 1.08
N PRO A 235 9.67 18.92 1.08
CA PRO A 235 10.61 18.63 0.00
C PRO A 235 9.92 18.61 -1.38
N GLY A 236 10.63 19.00 -2.43
CA GLY A 236 10.06 19.06 -3.79
C GLY A 236 9.19 20.29 -4.08
N THR A 237 9.12 21.26 -3.16
CA THR A 237 8.47 22.56 -3.39
C THR A 237 9.20 23.36 -4.47
N ILE A 238 8.45 23.94 -5.42
CA ILE A 238 8.94 24.70 -6.59
C ILE A 238 8.61 26.19 -6.54
#